data_AF-A0AAI8YHE5-F1
#
_entry.id   AF-A0AAI8YHE5-F1
#
_cell.length_a   1.000
_cell.length_b   1.000
_cell.length_c   1.000
_cell.angle_alpha   90.00
_cell.angle_beta   90.00
_cell.angle_gamma   90.00
#
_symmetry.space_group_name_H-M   'P 1'
#
loop_
_entity.id
_entity.type
_entity.pdbx_description
1 polymer ?
#
loop_
_entity_poly.entity_id
_entity_poly.type
_entity_poly.pdbx_seq_one_letter_code
_entity_poly.pdbx_strand_id
1 'polypeptide(L)'
;MRFSIVSVLALAASVQAMPAVSPRSETGCRVALKATLAKPQKAAEDILLYSMSKWTKSTGTSDFSSNYMDTKNTTAAPYSIVFKANMIPGYETDAEIRAVLDTWVGTYIIGGETAQNNWEVTGVACS
;
A
#
# COMPACT_ATOMS: atom_id res chain seq x y z
N MET A 1 -4.96 -44.17 42.91
CA MET A 1 -5.95 -44.09 41.79
C MET A 1 -6.57 -42.70 41.89
N ARG A 2 -6.61 -41.81 40.89
CA ARG A 2 -6.59 -41.94 39.44
C ARG A 2 -5.95 -40.68 38.85
N PHE A 3 -5.24 -40.85 37.75
CA PHE A 3 -4.87 -39.79 36.81
C PHE A 3 -6.12 -39.30 36.07
N SER A 4 -6.18 -38.01 35.74
CA SER A 4 -7.05 -37.50 34.67
C SER A 4 -6.33 -36.36 33.96
N ILE A 5 -6.50 -36.38 32.64
CA ILE A 5 -5.61 -35.88 31.61
C ILE A 5 -6.36 -34.74 30.89
N VAL A 6 -5.65 -33.64 30.62
CA VAL A 6 -5.74 -32.71 29.46
C VAL A 6 -7.12 -32.31 28.93
N SER A 7 -7.35 -30.99 28.81
CA SER A 7 -7.57 -30.36 27.48
C SER A 7 -7.46 -28.84 27.53
N VAL A 8 -6.57 -28.36 26.67
CA VAL A 8 -6.28 -27.00 26.27
C VAL A 8 -7.38 -26.50 25.35
N LEU A 9 -7.79 -25.23 25.49
CA LEU A 9 -8.27 -24.43 24.36
C LEU A 9 -7.83 -22.99 24.54
N ALA A 10 -6.67 -22.70 23.94
CA ALA A 10 -6.22 -21.35 23.65
C ALA A 10 -7.07 -20.79 22.51
N LEU A 11 -7.79 -19.69 22.76
CA LEU A 11 -8.27 -18.81 21.69
C LEU A 11 -7.14 -17.83 21.38
N ALA A 12 -6.22 -18.24 20.51
CA ALA A 12 -5.30 -17.30 19.88
C ALA A 12 -6.08 -16.51 18.82
N ALA A 13 -6.39 -15.25 19.11
CA ALA A 13 -6.80 -14.30 18.10
C ALA A 13 -5.65 -14.16 17.10
N SER A 14 -5.85 -14.68 15.89
CA SER A 14 -4.90 -14.55 14.78
C SER A 14 -4.83 -13.09 14.33
N VAL A 15 -3.95 -12.31 14.96
CA VAL A 15 -3.45 -11.08 14.35
C VAL A 15 -2.72 -11.54 13.09
N GLN A 16 -3.27 -11.23 11.93
CA GLN A 16 -2.63 -11.47 10.65
C GLN A 16 -1.30 -10.73 10.67
N ALA A 17 -0.22 -11.43 11.01
CA ALA A 17 1.12 -10.93 10.93
C ALA A 17 1.39 -10.65 9.45
N MET A 18 1.29 -9.38 9.07
CA MET A 18 1.84 -8.92 7.81
C MET A 18 3.30 -9.35 7.77
N PRO A 19 3.78 -9.97 6.68
CA PRO A 19 5.17 -10.39 6.60
C PRO A 19 6.07 -9.19 6.87
N ALA A 20 7.01 -9.36 7.80
CA ALA A 20 8.03 -8.37 8.10
C ALA A 20 8.87 -8.16 6.84
N VAL A 21 8.56 -7.09 6.10
CA VAL A 21 9.39 -6.64 4.99
C VAL A 21 10.69 -6.13 5.60
N SER A 22 11.81 -6.69 5.16
CA SER A 22 13.15 -6.30 5.59
C SER A 22 13.29 -4.77 5.68
N PRO A 23 13.85 -4.22 6.78
CA PRO A 23 14.07 -2.79 6.90
C PRO A 23 15.23 -2.43 6.00
N ARG A 24 14.93 -2.07 4.75
CA ARG A 24 15.82 -1.20 3.98
C ARG A 24 15.46 0.20 4.41
N SER A 25 16.45 0.95 4.89
CA SER A 25 16.30 2.35 5.27
C SER A 25 16.09 3.21 4.02
N GLU A 26 14.97 2.98 3.31
CA GLU A 26 14.44 3.83 2.27
C GLU A 26 13.24 4.53 2.91
N THR A 27 13.49 5.70 3.49
CA THR A 27 12.43 6.57 4.08
C THR A 27 11.31 6.76 3.07
N GLY A 28 10.06 6.74 3.53
CA GLY A 28 8.90 6.90 2.67
C GLY A 28 7.69 6.11 3.12
N CYS A 29 6.62 6.20 2.33
CA CYS A 29 5.34 5.60 2.66
C CYS A 29 4.94 4.54 1.64
N ARG A 30 4.70 3.32 2.12
CA ARG A 30 4.11 2.23 1.37
C ARG A 30 2.59 2.34 1.37
N VAL A 31 2.00 2.27 0.18
CA VAL A 31 0.56 2.09 -0.04
C VAL A 31 0.28 0.63 -0.31
N ALA A 32 -0.55 0.00 0.52
CA ALA A 32 -1.04 -1.36 0.33
C ALA A 32 -2.24 -1.35 -0.62
N LEU A 33 -2.24 -2.27 -1.59
CA LEU A 33 -3.24 -2.33 -2.65
C LEU A 33 -3.89 -3.70 -2.74
N LYS A 34 -5.19 -3.71 -3.02
CA LYS A 34 -5.96 -4.92 -3.28
C LYS A 34 -6.64 -4.82 -4.64
N ALA A 35 -6.45 -5.84 -5.47
CA ALA A 35 -7.13 -5.94 -6.76
C ALA A 35 -8.64 -6.14 -6.54
N THR A 36 -9.45 -5.38 -7.28
CA THR A 36 -10.91 -5.57 -7.33
C THR A 36 -11.31 -6.71 -8.28
N LEU A 37 -10.49 -7.01 -9.28
CA LEU A 37 -10.65 -8.17 -10.14
C LEU A 37 -9.97 -9.41 -9.54
N ALA A 38 -10.59 -10.57 -9.72
CA ALA A 38 -10.01 -11.87 -9.37
C ALA A 38 -8.73 -12.19 -10.17
N LYS A 39 -8.61 -11.66 -11.39
CA LYS A 39 -7.45 -11.83 -12.26
C LYS A 39 -7.07 -10.49 -12.90
N PRO A 40 -6.35 -9.62 -12.16
CA PRO A 40 -5.92 -8.34 -12.69
C PRO A 40 -4.97 -8.54 -13.88
N GLN A 41 -5.18 -7.78 -14.94
CA GLN A 41 -4.26 -7.69 -16.06
C GLN A 41 -3.39 -6.45 -15.88
N LYS A 42 -2.17 -6.44 -16.41
CA LYS A 42 -1.30 -5.26 -16.45
C LYS A 42 -1.07 -4.57 -15.09
N ALA A 43 -1.06 -5.34 -14.00
CA ALA A 43 -0.99 -4.80 -12.64
C ALA A 43 0.14 -3.79 -12.42
N ALA A 44 1.33 -4.07 -12.95
CA ALA A 44 2.46 -3.17 -12.81
C ALA A 44 2.25 -1.81 -13.49
N GLU A 45 1.72 -1.82 -14.71
CA GLU A 45 1.46 -0.63 -15.51
C GLU A 45 0.32 0.20 -14.89
N ASP A 46 -0.77 -0.47 -14.51
CA ASP A 46 -1.94 0.16 -13.92
C ASP A 46 -1.59 0.78 -12.56
N ILE A 47 -0.98 0.01 -11.66
CA ILE A 47 -0.61 0.53 -10.33
C ILE A 47 0.32 1.72 -10.48
N LEU A 48 1.33 1.64 -11.35
CA LEU A 48 2.27 2.75 -11.55
C LEU A 48 1.56 3.99 -12.10
N LEU A 49 0.91 3.88 -13.27
CA LEU A 49 0.33 5.03 -13.98
C LEU A 49 -0.77 5.71 -13.15
N TYR A 50 -1.65 4.93 -12.54
CA TYR A 50 -2.78 5.48 -11.80
C TYR A 50 -2.37 6.01 -10.43
N SER A 51 -1.32 5.46 -9.80
CA SER A 51 -0.75 6.07 -8.58
C SER A 51 -0.13 7.44 -8.86
N MET A 52 0.59 7.59 -9.99
CA MET A 52 1.10 8.91 -10.43
C MET A 52 -0.04 9.89 -10.68
N SER A 53 -1.05 9.46 -11.44
CA SER A 53 -2.21 10.31 -11.77
C SER A 53 -2.94 10.76 -10.51
N LYS A 54 -3.13 9.84 -9.56
CA LYS A 54 -3.81 10.13 -8.29
C LYS A 54 -2.98 11.04 -7.39
N TRP A 55 -1.66 10.86 -7.37
CA TRP A 55 -0.74 11.79 -6.69
C TRP A 55 -0.90 13.21 -7.21
N THR A 56 -0.70 13.41 -8.52
CA THR A 56 -0.87 14.72 -9.17
C THR A 56 -2.22 15.36 -8.88
N LYS A 57 -3.31 14.58 -8.85
CA LYS A 57 -4.64 15.09 -8.50
C LYS A 57 -4.77 15.49 -7.02
N SER A 58 -4.12 14.75 -6.12
CA SER A 58 -4.20 14.99 -4.68
C SER A 58 -3.38 16.21 -4.24
N THR A 59 -2.28 16.47 -4.95
CA THR A 59 -1.31 17.52 -4.59
C THR A 59 -1.35 18.75 -5.50
N GLY A 60 -1.98 18.65 -6.67
CA GLY A 60 -1.96 19.69 -7.71
C GLY A 60 -0.63 19.80 -8.47
N THR A 61 0.30 18.85 -8.32
CA THR A 61 1.64 18.91 -8.93
C THR A 61 1.65 18.37 -10.36
N SER A 62 2.19 19.13 -11.32
CA SER A 62 2.32 18.73 -12.72
C SER A 62 3.44 17.71 -13.01
N ASP A 63 4.49 17.68 -12.19
CA ASP A 63 5.77 17.03 -12.55
C ASP A 63 6.13 15.85 -11.64
N PHE A 64 5.19 14.91 -11.45
CA PHE A 64 5.44 13.72 -10.65
C PHE A 64 6.18 12.65 -11.45
N SER A 65 7.40 12.28 -11.04
CA SER A 65 8.24 11.28 -11.70
C SER A 65 8.02 9.88 -11.13
N SER A 66 8.02 8.85 -11.99
CA SER A 66 8.00 7.46 -11.54
C SER A 66 9.23 7.07 -10.71
N ASN A 67 10.35 7.79 -10.84
CA ASN A 67 11.55 7.58 -10.03
C ASN A 67 11.32 7.82 -8.53
N TYR A 68 10.29 8.59 -8.19
CA TYR A 68 9.86 8.87 -6.82
C TYR A 68 9.13 7.69 -6.17
N MET A 69 8.92 6.59 -6.91
CA MET A 69 8.28 5.39 -6.39
C MET A 69 9.17 4.15 -6.48
N ASP A 70 8.93 3.17 -5.62
CA ASP A 70 9.38 1.78 -5.77
C ASP A 70 8.20 0.90 -6.18
N THR A 71 8.34 0.22 -7.33
CA THR A 71 7.33 -0.63 -7.96
C THR A 71 7.63 -2.13 -7.86
N LYS A 72 8.60 -2.56 -7.05
CA LYS A 72 8.95 -4.00 -6.93
C LYS A 72 7.77 -4.92 -6.62
N ASN A 73 6.76 -4.42 -5.90
CA ASN A 73 5.60 -5.18 -5.44
C ASN A 73 4.33 -4.92 -6.28
N THR A 74 4.45 -4.45 -7.53
CA THR A 74 3.27 -4.18 -8.38
C THR A 74 2.93 -5.34 -9.33
N THR A 75 3.78 -6.35 -9.44
CA THR A 75 3.61 -7.49 -10.36
C THR A 75 2.92 -8.70 -9.73
N ALA A 76 2.94 -8.83 -8.41
CA ALA A 76 2.34 -9.95 -7.68
C ALA A 76 1.81 -9.52 -6.30
N ALA A 77 0.80 -10.23 -5.80
CA ALA A 77 0.27 -10.02 -4.46
C ALA A 77 1.30 -10.44 -3.38
N PRO A 78 1.35 -9.77 -2.21
CA PRO A 78 0.58 -8.58 -1.85
C PRO A 78 1.03 -7.33 -2.60
N TYR A 79 0.09 -6.65 -3.24
CA TYR A 79 0.40 -5.51 -4.10
C TYR A 79 0.71 -4.28 -3.27
N SER A 80 1.77 -3.57 -3.63
CA SER A 80 2.10 -2.29 -3.00
C SER A 80 2.96 -1.41 -3.89
N ILE A 81 2.95 -0.12 -3.58
CA ILE A 81 3.85 0.88 -4.16
C ILE A 81 4.40 1.74 -3.02
N VAL A 82 5.70 2.06 -3.06
CA VAL A 82 6.32 2.93 -2.04
C VAL A 82 6.58 4.29 -2.65
N PHE A 83 6.13 5.35 -1.99
CA PHE A 83 6.49 6.73 -2.28
C PHE A 83 7.74 7.08 -1.47
N LYS A 84 8.84 7.40 -2.15
CA LYS A 84 10.15 7.64 -1.53
C LYS A 84 10.19 9.06 -0.96
N ALA A 85 10.45 9.17 0.34
CA ALA A 85 10.78 10.44 0.97
C ALA A 85 12.10 10.99 0.43
N ASN A 86 12.31 12.31 0.58
CA ASN A 86 13.43 13.08 0.06
C ASN A 86 13.59 13.09 -1.47
N MET A 87 12.71 12.42 -2.23
CA MET A 87 12.74 12.43 -3.69
C MET A 87 11.62 13.26 -4.31
N ILE A 88 10.49 13.41 -3.62
CA ILE A 88 9.33 14.15 -4.12
C ILE A 88 9.48 15.62 -3.70
N PRO A 89 9.64 16.57 -4.65
CA PRO A 89 9.75 17.98 -4.31
C PRO A 89 8.51 18.48 -3.56
N GLY A 90 8.72 19.13 -2.41
CA GLY A 90 7.66 19.63 -1.53
C GLY A 90 6.96 18.57 -0.68
N TYR A 91 7.44 17.32 -0.72
CA TYR A 91 6.99 16.19 0.11
C TYR A 91 8.21 15.36 0.52
N GLU A 92 9.22 16.01 1.10
CA GLU A 92 10.48 15.36 1.42
C GLU A 92 10.41 14.49 2.68
N THR A 93 9.38 14.63 3.52
CA THR A 93 9.24 13.85 4.76
C THR A 93 8.12 12.80 4.70
N ASP A 94 8.27 11.76 5.51
CA ASP A 94 7.23 10.75 5.72
C ASP A 94 5.92 11.35 6.22
N ALA A 95 5.97 12.43 7.01
CA ALA A 95 4.78 13.09 7.52
C ALA A 95 4.00 13.80 6.39
N GLU A 96 4.70 14.51 5.50
CA GLU A 96 4.10 15.18 4.35
C GLU A 96 3.52 14.17 3.36
N ILE A 97 4.25 13.10 3.07
CA ILE A 97 3.77 12.03 2.19
C ILE A 97 2.56 11.33 2.83
N ARG A 98 2.62 10.98 4.12
CA ARG A 98 1.52 10.35 4.85
C ARG A 98 0.26 11.21 4.82
N ALA A 99 0.38 12.53 5.01
CA ALA A 99 -0.76 13.45 4.99
C ALA A 99 -1.55 13.37 3.67
N VAL A 100 -0.88 13.14 2.54
CA VAL A 100 -1.54 12.91 1.25
C VAL A 100 -2.14 11.50 1.19
N LEU A 101 -1.32 10.49 1.48
CA LEU A 101 -1.70 9.09 1.24
C LEU A 101 -2.78 8.57 2.20
N ASP A 102 -2.87 9.09 3.43
CA ASP A 102 -3.92 8.69 4.38
C ASP A 102 -5.32 9.06 3.85
N THR A 103 -5.43 10.11 3.04
CA THR A 103 -6.70 10.47 2.36
C THR A 103 -7.12 9.47 1.30
N TRP A 104 -6.22 8.57 0.88
CA TRP A 104 -6.52 7.55 -0.12
C TRP A 104 -7.08 6.28 0.50
N VAL A 105 -6.91 6.05 1.80
CA VAL A 105 -7.36 4.81 2.44
C VAL A 105 -8.88 4.64 2.30
N GLY A 106 -9.31 3.47 1.83
CA GLY A 106 -10.72 3.19 1.54
C GLY A 106 -11.21 3.69 0.18
N THR A 107 -10.32 4.25 -0.64
CA THR A 107 -10.62 4.70 -2.01
C THR A 107 -9.83 3.85 -3.03
N TYR A 108 -10.03 4.10 -4.32
CA TYR A 108 -9.37 3.37 -5.39
C TYR A 108 -8.38 4.23 -6.18
N ILE A 109 -7.34 3.63 -6.76
CA ILE A 109 -6.33 4.41 -7.51
C ILE A 109 -6.87 5.00 -8.82
N ILE A 110 -7.88 4.38 -9.45
CA ILE A 110 -8.64 4.92 -10.59
C ILE A 110 -9.97 5.50 -10.07
N GLY A 111 -10.46 6.63 -10.58
CA GLY A 111 -11.87 7.01 -10.40
C GLY A 111 -12.40 7.29 -8.98
N GLY A 112 -11.54 7.49 -7.97
CA GLY A 112 -11.95 7.90 -6.63
C GLY A 112 -12.66 6.79 -5.85
N GLU A 113 -14.00 6.75 -5.92
CA GLU A 113 -14.86 5.87 -5.11
C GLU A 113 -15.39 4.65 -5.88
N THR A 114 -15.04 4.49 -7.15
CA THR A 114 -15.61 3.43 -8.01
C THR A 114 -14.67 2.23 -8.16
N ALA A 115 -15.22 1.04 -7.90
CA ALA A 115 -14.46 -0.22 -7.86
C ALA A 115 -14.19 -0.86 -9.24
N GLN A 116 -14.49 -0.20 -10.36
CA GLN A 116 -14.43 -0.85 -11.68
C GLN A 116 -12.99 -1.07 -12.14
N ASN A 117 -12.56 -2.34 -12.15
CA ASN A 117 -11.25 -2.80 -12.63
C ASN A 117 -10.08 -1.97 -12.07
N ASN A 118 -9.98 -1.99 -10.75
CA ASN A 118 -9.21 -1.03 -10.00
C ASN A 118 -8.44 -1.66 -8.83
N TRP A 119 -7.67 -0.83 -8.13
CA TRP A 119 -6.90 -1.20 -6.96
C TRP A 119 -7.36 -0.38 -5.76
N GLU A 120 -7.95 -1.07 -4.79
CA GLU A 120 -8.38 -0.51 -3.52
C GLU A 120 -7.14 -0.21 -2.66
N VAL A 121 -7.07 1.00 -2.10
CA VAL A 121 -6.04 1.38 -1.14
C VAL A 121 -6.46 0.93 0.25
N THR A 122 -5.79 -0.10 0.78
CA THR A 122 -6.19 -0.75 2.03
C THR A 122 -5.43 -0.23 3.25
N GLY A 123 -4.37 0.56 3.05
CA GLY A 123 -3.62 1.15 4.15
C GLY A 123 -2.32 1.80 3.71
N VAL A 124 -1.75 2.58 4.62
CA VAL A 124 -0.48 3.30 4.46
C VAL A 124 0.44 2.97 5.64
N ALA A 125 1.70 2.66 5.35
CA ALA A 125 2.73 2.44 6.35
C ALA A 125 4.00 3.21 5.95
N CYS A 126 4.53 4.03 6.85
CA CYS A 126 5.75 4.81 6.63
C CYS A 126 6.79 4.47 7.70
N SER A 127 8.07 4.72 7.44
CA SER A 127 9.21 4.17 8.16
C SER A 127 10.25 5.21 8.53
#